data_AF-A0A1H5T1D7-F1
#
_entry.id   AF-A0A1H5T1D7-F1
#
_cell.length_a   1.000
_cell.length_b   1.000
_cell.length_c   1.000
_cell.angle_alpha   90.00
_cell.angle_beta   90.00
_cell.angle_gamma   90.00
#
_symmetry.space_group_name_H-M   'P 1'
#
loop_
_entity.id
_entity.type
_entity.pdbx_description
1 polymer ?
#
loop_
_entity_poly.entity_id
_entity_poly.type
_entity_poly.pdbx_seq_one_letter_code
_entity_poly.pdbx_strand_id
1 'polypeptide(L)'
;MTDVDERLNDLEGQVRALHNARKYLLEKVEELEEENEQLRQDLEEVKRTADTAYGVAGETSDGARADGGPSDQKRAEWLSRNEVVRRAITGNQDGGAVTATEVKSMARPETELYNKQVSRAWASLAQRWTALEYERRDDKLNRLKVRADDLSDDLVRVVERDLDRDDLVEKLEEKRHRKAKL
;
A
#
# COMPACT_ATOMS: atom_id res chain seq x y z
N MET A 1 3.62 29.50 -66.57
CA MET A 1 2.70 28.68 -65.76
C MET A 1 3.45 27.39 -65.41
N THR A 2 4.62 27.53 -64.76
CA THR A 2 5.77 26.64 -65.08
C THR A 2 6.85 26.51 -64.00
N ASP A 3 6.57 26.75 -62.73
CA ASP A 3 7.51 26.33 -61.64
C ASP A 3 6.75 26.33 -60.30
N VAL A 4 5.98 27.41 -60.08
CA VAL A 4 5.09 27.53 -58.92
C VAL A 4 4.01 26.44 -58.90
N ASP A 5 3.40 26.15 -60.05
CA ASP A 5 2.37 25.10 -60.18
C ASP A 5 2.95 23.69 -59.97
N GLU A 6 4.20 23.47 -60.37
CA GLU A 6 4.90 22.19 -60.19
C GLU A 6 5.29 21.98 -58.73
N ARG A 7 5.79 23.04 -58.07
CA ARG A 7 6.07 23.03 -56.62
C ARG A 7 4.80 22.89 -55.78
N LEU A 8 3.68 23.50 -56.20
CA LEU A 8 2.38 23.33 -55.55
C LEU A 8 1.90 21.88 -55.63
N ASN A 9 2.00 21.25 -56.80
CA ASN A 9 1.64 19.84 -56.97
C ASN A 9 2.52 18.89 -56.12
N ASP A 10 3.82 19.15 -56.03
CA ASP A 10 4.73 18.37 -55.19
C ASP A 10 4.42 18.56 -53.69
N LEU A 11 4.16 19.80 -53.25
CA LEU A 11 3.71 20.11 -51.89
C LEU A 11 2.38 19.44 -51.56
N GLU A 12 1.41 19.42 -52.47
CA GLU A 12 0.15 18.70 -52.27
C GLU A 12 0.38 17.19 -52.14
N GLY A 13 1.29 16.61 -52.94
CA GLY A 13 1.68 15.21 -52.85
C GLY A 13 2.30 14.88 -51.49
N GLN A 14 3.23 15.71 -51.02
CA GLN A 14 3.87 15.56 -49.72
C GLN A 14 2.89 15.72 -48.55
N VAL A 15 1.96 16.69 -48.63
CA VAL A 15 0.93 16.89 -47.61
C VAL A 15 -0.01 15.68 -47.54
N ARG A 16 -0.42 15.11 -48.68
CA ARG A 16 -1.24 13.88 -48.69
C ARG A 16 -0.48 12.69 -48.11
N ALA A 17 0.80 12.53 -48.46
CA ALA A 17 1.64 11.47 -47.91
C ALA A 17 1.81 11.60 -46.39
N LEU A 18 2.08 12.80 -45.89
CA LEU A 18 2.18 13.09 -44.45
C LEU A 18 0.85 12.89 -43.73
N HIS A 19 -0.27 13.25 -44.35
CA HIS A 19 -1.59 13.03 -43.78
C HIS A 19 -1.89 11.53 -43.61
N ASN A 20 -1.56 10.72 -44.62
CA ASN A 20 -1.72 9.28 -44.57
C ASN A 20 -0.79 8.64 -43.53
N ALA A 21 0.47 9.08 -43.46
CA ALA A 21 1.41 8.61 -42.44
C ALA A 21 0.95 8.97 -41.02
N ARG A 22 0.44 10.20 -40.82
CA ARG A 22 -0.14 10.63 -39.54
C ARG A 22 -1.34 9.76 -39.16
N LYS A 23 -2.23 9.46 -40.11
CA LYS A 23 -3.39 8.60 -39.87
C LYS A 23 -2.96 7.19 -39.44
N TYR A 24 -2.03 6.59 -40.17
CA TYR A 24 -1.47 5.28 -39.84
C TYR A 24 -0.81 5.25 -38.45
N LEU A 25 -0.03 6.29 -38.11
CA LEU A 25 0.62 6.39 -36.81
C LEU A 25 -0.39 6.55 -35.67
N LEU A 26 -1.48 7.30 -35.87
CA LEU A 26 -2.55 7.43 -34.88
C LEU A 26 -3.24 6.08 -34.63
N GLU A 27 -3.61 5.37 -35.70
CA GLU A 27 -4.20 4.03 -35.60
C GLU A 27 -3.27 3.05 -34.85
N LYS A 28 -1.94 3.11 -35.11
CA LYS A 28 -0.98 2.26 -34.41
C LYS A 28 -0.78 2.64 -32.94
N VAL A 29 -0.88 3.92 -32.60
CA VAL A 29 -0.80 4.39 -31.20
C VAL A 29 -2.01 3.90 -30.42
N GLU A 30 -3.22 4.02 -30.98
CA GLU A 30 -4.45 3.50 -30.35
C GLU A 30 -4.36 1.99 -30.10
N GLU A 31 -3.91 1.22 -31.09
CA GLU A 31 -3.70 -0.23 -30.95
C GLU A 31 -2.70 -0.58 -29.83
N LEU A 32 -1.56 0.14 -29.76
CA LEU A 32 -0.55 -0.08 -28.73
C LEU A 32 -1.04 0.33 -27.33
N GLU A 33 -1.88 1.36 -27.23
CA GLU A 33 -2.49 1.78 -25.97
C GLU A 33 -3.48 0.74 -25.46
N GLU A 34 -4.31 0.18 -26.34
CA GLU A 34 -5.22 -0.93 -26.03
C GLU A 34 -4.44 -2.19 -25.59
N GLU A 35 -3.38 -2.55 -26.31
CA GLU A 35 -2.53 -3.69 -25.94
C GLU A 35 -1.83 -3.47 -24.59
N ASN A 36 -1.38 -2.24 -24.30
CA ASN A 36 -0.77 -1.92 -23.00
C ASN A 36 -1.78 -2.07 -21.86
N GLU A 37 -3.02 -1.62 -22.06
CA GLU A 37 -4.09 -1.74 -21.09
C GLU A 37 -4.46 -3.21 -20.86
N GLN A 38 -4.58 -4.00 -21.92
CA GLN A 38 -4.80 -5.45 -21.83
C GLN A 38 -3.67 -6.13 -21.06
N LEU A 39 -2.41 -5.84 -21.39
CA LEU A 39 -1.25 -6.40 -20.69
C LEU A 39 -1.21 -6.01 -19.21
N ARG A 40 -1.67 -4.81 -18.84
CA ARG A 40 -1.79 -4.40 -17.43
C ARG A 40 -2.87 -5.19 -16.71
N GLN A 41 -4.00 -5.44 -17.36
CA GLN A 41 -5.09 -6.25 -16.81
C GLN A 41 -4.65 -7.71 -16.65
N ASP A 42 -4.01 -8.29 -17.66
CA ASP A 42 -3.47 -9.65 -17.62
C ASP A 42 -2.39 -9.79 -16.53
N LEU A 43 -1.50 -8.80 -16.41
CA LEU A 43 -0.51 -8.76 -15.33
C LEU A 43 -1.19 -8.70 -13.95
N GLU A 44 -2.30 -7.98 -13.82
CA GLU A 44 -3.06 -7.93 -12.58
C GLU A 44 -3.76 -9.26 -12.29
N GLU A 45 -4.33 -9.92 -13.29
CA GLU A 45 -4.96 -11.24 -13.17
C GLU A 45 -3.94 -12.34 -12.84
N VAL A 46 -2.80 -12.37 -13.53
CA VAL A 46 -1.69 -13.29 -13.22
C VAL A 46 -1.16 -13.03 -11.82
N LYS A 47 -1.07 -11.78 -11.38
CA LYS A 47 -0.69 -11.46 -9.99
C LYS A 47 -1.74 -11.90 -8.98
N ARG A 48 -3.04 -11.76 -9.27
CA ARG A 48 -4.11 -12.29 -8.41
C ARG A 48 -4.03 -13.81 -8.34
N THR A 49 -3.86 -14.47 -9.49
CA THR A 49 -3.76 -15.94 -9.58
C THR A 49 -2.49 -16.46 -8.89
N ALA A 50 -1.36 -15.78 -9.03
CA ALA A 50 -0.13 -16.10 -8.31
C ALA A 50 -0.26 -15.82 -6.81
N ASP A 51 -0.84 -14.69 -6.39
CA ASP A 51 -1.11 -14.37 -4.98
C ASP A 51 -2.05 -15.44 -4.36
N THR A 52 -3.09 -15.87 -5.09
CA THR A 52 -4.00 -16.94 -4.67
C THR A 52 -3.31 -18.30 -4.68
N ALA A 53 -2.47 -18.62 -5.67
CA ALA A 53 -1.75 -19.89 -5.72
C ALA A 53 -0.66 -20.00 -4.64
N TYR A 54 0.07 -18.92 -4.36
CA TYR A 54 1.05 -18.86 -3.27
C TYR A 54 0.38 -18.83 -1.89
N GLY A 55 -0.77 -18.17 -1.75
CA GLY A 55 -1.58 -18.21 -0.52
C GLY A 55 -2.17 -19.60 -0.28
N VAL A 56 -2.80 -20.21 -1.29
CA VAL A 56 -3.46 -21.53 -1.17
C VAL A 56 -2.47 -22.68 -1.07
N ALA A 57 -1.29 -22.60 -1.67
CA ALA A 57 -0.25 -23.64 -1.55
C ALA A 57 0.50 -23.61 -0.20
N GLY A 58 0.34 -22.55 0.59
CA GLY A 58 1.10 -22.33 1.83
C GLY A 58 0.27 -22.08 3.09
N GLU A 59 -1.03 -21.77 3.00
CA GLU A 59 -1.87 -21.43 4.15
C GLU A 59 -2.76 -22.61 4.58
N THR A 60 -2.64 -22.99 5.85
CA THR A 60 -3.75 -23.68 6.54
C THR A 60 -4.84 -22.65 6.88
N SER A 61 -6.05 -23.11 7.23
CA SER A 61 -7.22 -22.26 7.56
C SER A 61 -6.96 -21.16 8.59
N ASP A 62 -5.85 -21.24 9.31
CA ASP A 62 -5.47 -20.37 10.42
C ASP A 62 -4.43 -19.30 10.02
N GLY A 63 -4.03 -19.23 8.74
CA GLY A 63 -3.10 -18.20 8.22
C GLY A 63 -1.63 -18.45 8.54
N ALA A 64 -1.28 -19.68 8.91
CA ALA A 64 0.09 -20.15 9.08
C ALA A 64 0.66 -20.64 7.75
N ARG A 65 1.93 -20.28 7.48
CA ARG A 65 2.74 -20.77 6.37
C ARG A 65 3.03 -22.27 6.52
N ALA A 66 3.52 -22.89 5.44
CA ALA A 66 3.94 -24.29 5.42
C ALA A 66 5.06 -24.62 6.43
N ASP A 67 5.83 -23.63 6.89
CA ASP A 67 6.85 -23.75 7.95
C ASP A 67 6.31 -23.53 9.38
N GLY A 68 4.99 -23.30 9.52
CA GLY A 68 4.32 -22.99 10.78
C GLY A 68 4.45 -21.52 11.23
N GLY A 69 5.13 -20.67 10.46
CA GLY A 69 5.29 -19.25 10.75
C GLY A 69 4.10 -18.40 10.28
N PRO A 70 3.95 -17.16 10.79
CA PRO A 70 2.92 -16.25 10.30
C PRO A 70 3.18 -15.85 8.83
N SER A 71 2.11 -15.66 8.05
CA SER A 71 2.22 -15.11 6.70
C SER A 71 2.85 -13.70 6.69
N ASP A 72 3.42 -13.27 5.56
CA ASP A 72 4.01 -11.92 5.45
C ASP A 72 3.02 -10.83 5.79
N GLN A 73 1.77 -10.99 5.36
CA GLN A 73 0.71 -10.04 5.68
C GLN A 73 0.43 -10.04 7.19
N LYS A 74 0.36 -11.21 7.84
CA LYS A 74 0.17 -11.30 9.30
C LYS A 74 1.34 -10.70 10.07
N ARG A 75 2.57 -10.91 9.61
CA ARG A 75 3.76 -10.27 10.17
C ARG A 75 3.71 -8.75 10.02
N ALA A 76 3.31 -8.25 8.85
CA ALA A 76 3.11 -6.82 8.63
C ALA A 76 1.98 -6.25 9.51
N GLU A 77 0.86 -6.96 9.67
CA GLU A 77 -0.24 -6.58 10.60
C GLU A 77 0.30 -6.44 12.03
N TRP A 78 1.02 -7.45 12.49
CA TRP A 78 1.56 -7.53 13.84
C TRP A 78 2.54 -6.38 14.14
N LEU A 79 3.58 -6.24 13.31
CA LEU A 79 4.60 -5.20 13.46
C LEU A 79 4.00 -3.79 13.42
N SER A 80 3.09 -3.55 12.49
CA SER A 80 2.47 -2.23 12.32
C SER A 80 1.60 -1.85 13.51
N ARG A 81 0.72 -2.77 13.94
CA ARG A 81 -0.20 -2.53 15.05
C ARG A 81 0.55 -2.31 16.35
N ASN A 82 1.51 -3.17 16.66
CA ASN A 82 2.24 -3.07 17.92
C ASN A 82 3.02 -1.75 17.99
N GLU A 83 3.71 -1.39 16.91
CA GLU A 83 4.52 -0.18 16.91
C GLU A 83 3.67 1.09 16.92
N VAL A 84 2.58 1.14 16.16
CA VAL A 84 1.72 2.34 16.13
C VAL A 84 1.03 2.58 17.48
N VAL A 85 0.55 1.53 18.14
CA VAL A 85 -0.07 1.60 19.48
C VAL A 85 0.97 1.96 20.54
N ARG A 86 2.14 1.29 20.52
CA ARG A 86 3.23 1.61 21.44
C ARG A 86 3.62 3.08 21.33
N ARG A 87 3.82 3.60 20.11
CA ARG A 87 4.14 5.03 19.89
C ARG A 87 3.04 5.95 20.37
N ALA A 88 1.77 5.59 20.16
CA ALA A 88 0.65 6.41 20.60
C ALA A 88 0.57 6.55 22.13
N ILE A 89 0.91 5.49 22.86
CA ILE A 89 0.87 5.48 24.32
C ILE A 89 2.14 6.08 24.91
N THR A 90 3.32 5.60 24.49
CA THR A 90 4.60 5.99 25.10
C THR A 90 5.19 7.26 24.52
N GLY A 91 4.67 7.75 23.39
CA GLY A 91 5.13 8.97 22.74
C GLY A 91 4.60 10.23 23.43
N ASN A 92 5.33 11.33 23.24
CA ASN A 92 4.98 12.66 23.76
C ASN A 92 3.87 13.36 22.96
N GLN A 93 3.45 12.80 21.82
CA GLN A 93 2.40 13.35 20.96
C GLN A 93 1.06 12.65 21.21
N ASP A 94 -0.04 13.32 20.87
CA ASP A 94 -1.42 12.79 20.95
C ASP A 94 -1.72 11.80 19.81
N GLY A 95 -0.96 10.70 19.79
CA GLY A 95 -1.11 9.64 18.81
C GLY A 95 0.22 9.03 18.38
N GLY A 96 0.11 8.02 17.54
CA GLY A 96 1.23 7.28 16.96
C GLY A 96 1.06 7.17 15.45
N ALA A 97 2.19 7.10 14.74
CA ALA A 97 2.21 6.83 13.31
C ALA A 97 3.40 5.93 12.96
N VAL A 98 3.19 5.06 11.96
CA VAL A 98 4.23 4.19 11.40
C VAL A 98 4.14 4.17 9.88
N THR A 99 5.29 4.27 9.23
CA THR A 99 5.42 4.26 7.77
C THR A 99 5.73 2.87 7.24
N ALA A 100 5.46 2.62 5.96
CA ALA A 100 5.75 1.31 5.36
C ALA A 100 7.25 1.00 5.37
N THR A 101 8.11 2.02 5.23
CA THR A 101 9.56 1.87 5.33
C THR A 101 10.00 1.38 6.69
N GLU A 102 9.43 1.91 7.77
CA GLU A 102 9.73 1.47 9.13
C GLU A 102 9.27 0.02 9.36
N VAL A 103 8.05 -0.34 8.93
CA VAL A 103 7.54 -1.72 9.05
C VAL A 103 8.46 -2.72 8.34
N LYS A 104 8.91 -2.38 7.12
CA LYS A 104 9.86 -3.22 6.37
C LYS A 104 11.20 -3.33 7.07
N SER A 105 11.67 -2.26 7.72
CA SER A 105 12.91 -2.28 8.49
C SER A 105 12.81 -3.14 9.74
N MET A 106 11.67 -3.14 10.43
CA MET A 106 11.42 -3.96 11.62
C MET A 106 11.27 -5.45 11.30
N ALA A 107 10.89 -5.80 10.07
CA ALA A 107 10.77 -7.19 9.64
C ALA A 107 12.11 -7.83 9.26
N ARG A 108 13.20 -7.06 9.20
CA ARG A 108 14.52 -7.53 8.78
C ARG A 108 15.37 -7.95 9.99
N PRO A 109 16.18 -9.01 9.84
CA PRO A 109 16.46 -9.76 8.60
C PRO A 109 15.47 -10.90 8.29
N GLU A 110 14.50 -11.17 9.14
CA GLU A 110 13.66 -12.37 9.11
C GLU A 110 12.77 -12.46 7.86
N THR A 111 12.36 -11.33 7.31
CA THR A 111 11.44 -11.26 6.18
C THR A 111 11.62 -9.99 5.37
N GLU A 112 11.61 -10.14 4.04
CA GLU A 112 11.53 -9.01 3.13
C GLU A 112 10.08 -8.69 2.79
N LEU A 113 9.55 -7.62 3.38
CA LEU A 113 8.19 -7.15 3.13
C LEU A 113 8.14 -6.18 1.94
N TYR A 114 7.13 -6.33 1.08
CA TYR A 114 6.81 -5.41 -0.02
C TYR A 114 5.77 -4.37 0.40
N ASN A 115 5.79 -3.19 -0.23
CA ASN A 115 4.82 -2.12 0.06
C ASN A 115 3.36 -2.58 -0.07
N LYS A 116 3.04 -3.41 -1.08
CA LYS A 116 1.68 -3.94 -1.28
C LYS A 116 1.21 -4.79 -0.10
N GLN A 117 2.10 -5.60 0.49
CA GLN A 117 1.78 -6.43 1.66
C GLN A 117 1.49 -5.55 2.88
N VAL A 118 2.30 -4.51 3.10
CA VAL A 118 2.07 -3.54 4.18
C VAL A 118 0.74 -2.80 3.99
N SER A 119 0.44 -2.34 2.78
CA SER A 119 -0.84 -1.68 2.48
C SER A 119 -2.05 -2.59 2.71
N ARG A 120 -1.98 -3.87 2.30
CA ARG A 120 -3.04 -4.86 2.57
C ARG A 120 -3.22 -5.11 4.07
N ALA A 121 -2.11 -5.26 4.80
CA ALA A 121 -2.13 -5.42 6.25
C ALA A 121 -2.79 -4.21 6.93
N TRP A 122 -2.47 -3.00 6.51
CA TRP A 122 -3.07 -1.78 7.06
C TRP A 122 -4.56 -1.65 6.75
N ALA A 123 -5.01 -2.02 5.55
CA ALA A 123 -6.42 -2.07 5.23
C ALA A 123 -7.19 -3.07 6.12
N SER A 124 -6.63 -4.27 6.33
CA SER A 124 -7.16 -5.30 7.23
C SER A 124 -7.22 -4.81 8.68
N LEU A 125 -6.16 -4.14 9.15
CA LEU A 125 -6.12 -3.55 10.50
C LEU A 125 -7.16 -2.46 10.71
N ALA A 126 -7.31 -1.54 9.75
CA ALA A 126 -8.30 -0.46 9.83
C ALA A 126 -9.75 -0.98 9.79
N GLN A 127 -10.00 -2.09 9.06
CA GLN A 127 -11.30 -2.77 9.08
C GLN A 127 -11.58 -3.45 10.43
N ARG A 128 -10.57 -4.05 11.06
CA ARG A 128 -10.71 -4.77 12.34
C ARG A 128 -10.79 -3.82 13.55
N TRP A 129 -10.02 -2.73 13.52
CA TRP A 129 -9.88 -1.79 14.62
C TRP A 129 -10.13 -0.38 14.11
N THR A 130 -11.32 0.15 14.39
CA THR A 130 -11.78 1.46 13.89
C THR A 130 -10.91 2.64 14.34
N ALA A 131 -10.13 2.47 15.41
CA ALA A 131 -9.16 3.46 15.88
C ALA A 131 -7.98 3.66 14.93
N LEU A 132 -7.66 2.65 14.11
CA LEU A 132 -6.51 2.67 13.21
C LEU A 132 -6.89 3.30 11.88
N GLU A 133 -6.23 4.39 11.52
CA GLU A 133 -6.47 5.11 10.28
C GLU A 133 -5.31 4.93 9.30
N TYR A 134 -5.65 4.58 8.07
CA TYR A 134 -4.71 4.60 6.96
C TYR A 134 -4.71 5.98 6.29
N GLU A 135 -3.58 6.70 6.40
CA GLU A 135 -3.41 7.98 5.73
C GLU A 135 -2.56 7.81 4.47
N ARG A 136 -3.19 8.04 3.32
CA ARG A 136 -2.51 8.12 2.02
C ARG A 136 -1.93 9.51 1.85
N ARG A 137 -0.65 9.61 1.52
CA ARG A 137 0.09 10.87 1.36
C ARG A 137 0.77 10.93 -0.01
N ASP A 138 0.88 12.14 -0.56
CA ASP A 138 1.45 12.38 -1.89
C ASP A 138 2.97 12.18 -1.94
N ASP A 139 3.64 12.29 -0.78
CA ASP A 139 5.08 12.08 -0.61
C ASP A 139 5.51 10.60 -0.66
N LYS A 140 4.59 9.68 -1.01
CA LYS A 140 4.77 8.21 -0.98
C LYS A 140 5.10 7.66 0.42
N LEU A 141 4.96 8.46 1.47
CA LEU A 141 5.10 8.05 2.88
C LEU A 141 3.73 7.83 3.48
N ASN A 142 2.97 6.92 2.86
CA ASN A 142 1.72 6.44 3.45
C ASN A 142 2.01 5.91 4.86
N ARG A 143 1.09 6.18 5.79
CA ARG A 143 1.26 5.84 7.20
C ARG A 143 0.00 5.24 7.78
N LEU A 144 0.17 4.29 8.68
CA LEU A 144 -0.87 3.89 9.62
C LEU A 144 -0.74 4.79 10.85
N LYS A 145 -1.85 5.36 11.31
CA LYS A 145 -1.87 6.25 12.47
C LYS A 145 -3.01 5.90 13.42
N VAL A 146 -2.88 6.35 14.66
CA VAL A 146 -3.91 6.24 15.69
C VAL A 146 -3.79 7.38 16.68
N ARG A 147 -4.91 7.88 17.20
CA ARG A 147 -4.92 8.80 18.33
C ARG A 147 -4.98 8.01 19.63
N ALA A 148 -4.33 8.51 20.68
CA ALA A 148 -4.34 7.83 21.97
C ALA A 148 -5.77 7.68 22.53
N ASP A 149 -6.62 8.70 22.36
CA ASP A 149 -7.99 8.69 22.90
C ASP A 149 -8.86 7.61 22.27
N ASP A 150 -8.64 7.32 20.99
CA ASP A 150 -9.43 6.34 20.22
C ASP A 150 -9.02 4.89 20.51
N LEU A 151 -7.91 4.64 21.22
CA LEU A 151 -7.44 3.29 21.55
C LEU A 151 -8.37 2.60 22.54
N SER A 152 -8.93 1.45 22.18
CA SER A 152 -9.61 0.61 23.16
C SER A 152 -8.62 -0.16 24.02
N ASP A 153 -8.97 -0.39 25.28
CA ASP A 153 -8.14 -1.16 26.22
C ASP A 153 -7.92 -2.60 25.71
N ASP A 154 -8.91 -3.18 25.02
CA ASP A 154 -8.78 -4.49 24.37
C ASP A 154 -7.67 -4.53 23.33
N LEU A 155 -7.59 -3.50 22.47
CA LEU A 155 -6.51 -3.39 21.48
C LEU A 155 -5.15 -3.27 22.17
N VAL A 156 -5.08 -2.48 23.26
CA VAL A 156 -3.83 -2.30 24.01
C VAL A 156 -3.40 -3.60 24.69
N ARG A 157 -4.32 -4.33 25.32
CA ARG A 157 -4.03 -5.64 25.95
C ARG A 157 -3.53 -6.68 24.97
N VAL A 158 -4.02 -6.66 23.73
CA VAL A 158 -3.48 -7.51 22.66
C VAL A 158 -2.04 -7.12 22.35
N VAL A 159 -1.74 -5.82 22.27
CA VAL A 159 -0.37 -5.33 22.00
C VAL A 159 0.58 -5.62 23.18
N GLU A 160 0.11 -5.51 24.42
CA GLU A 160 0.84 -5.89 25.63
C GLU A 160 1.29 -7.35 25.60
N ARG A 161 0.34 -8.26 25.37
CA ARG A 161 0.63 -9.70 25.25
C ARG A 161 1.67 -9.97 24.17
N ASP A 162 1.53 -9.29 23.04
CA ASP A 162 2.38 -9.51 21.88
C ASP A 162 3.79 -8.90 22.03
N LEU A 163 3.95 -7.90 22.90
CA LEU A 163 5.23 -7.27 23.23
C LEU A 163 5.83 -7.80 24.55
N ASP A 164 5.18 -8.76 25.20
CA ASP A 164 5.54 -9.26 26.54
C ASP A 164 5.68 -8.13 27.57
N ARG A 165 4.65 -7.27 27.64
CA ARG A 165 4.55 -6.11 28.54
C ARG A 165 3.21 -6.11 29.27
N ASP A 166 3.13 -5.38 30.37
CA ASP A 166 1.95 -5.25 31.24
C ASP A 166 1.65 -3.81 31.68
N ASP A 167 2.31 -2.82 31.06
CA ASP A 167 2.32 -1.42 31.51
C ASP A 167 1.65 -0.42 30.53
N LEU A 168 1.18 -0.85 29.36
CA LEU A 168 0.64 0.04 28.33
C LEU A 168 -0.78 0.50 28.65
N VAL A 169 -1.62 -0.35 29.24
CA VAL A 169 -2.99 0.04 29.65
C VAL A 169 -2.93 1.11 30.73
N GLU A 170 -2.14 0.91 31.78
CA GLU A 170 -1.95 1.91 32.85
C GLU A 170 -1.44 3.24 32.28
N LYS A 171 -0.44 3.20 31.39
CA LYS A 171 0.08 4.41 30.73
C LYS A 171 -0.94 5.13 29.86
N LEU A 172 -1.85 4.39 29.21
CA LEU A 172 -2.92 4.99 28.43
C LEU A 172 -3.90 5.73 29.34
N GLU A 173 -4.28 5.14 30.47
CA GLU A 173 -5.15 5.77 31.48
C GLU A 173 -4.50 7.04 32.05
N GLU A 174 -3.22 6.98 32.44
CA GLU A 174 -2.47 8.15 32.92
C GLU A 174 -2.45 9.28 31.89
N LYS A 175 -2.29 8.94 30.60
CA LYS A 175 -2.27 9.91 29.51
C LYS A 175 -3.63 10.58 29.34
N ARG A 176 -4.72 9.81 29.36
CA ARG A 176 -6.10 10.32 29.33
C ARG A 176 -6.37 11.25 30.52
N HIS A 177 -5.95 10.87 31.71
CA HIS A 177 -6.11 11.69 32.92
C HIS A 177 -5.32 13.00 32.89
N ARG A 178 -4.09 12.98 32.36
CA ARG A 178 -3.30 14.22 32.18
C ARG A 178 -3.97 15.19 31.22
N LYS A 179 -4.52 14.68 30.12
CA LYS A 179 -5.20 15.50 29.11
C LYS A 179 -6.50 16.11 29.64
N ALA A 180 -7.27 15.39 30.46
CA ALA A 180 -8.50 15.90 31.06
C ALA A 180 -8.29 17.03 32.10
N LYS A 181 -7.04 17.24 32.56
CA LYS A 181 -6.67 18.29 33.52
C LYS A 181 -6.16 19.58 32.85
N LEU A 182 -5.94 19.57 31.54
CA LEU A 182 -5.53 20.72 30.73
C LEU A 182 -6.75 21.39 30.11
#